data_AF-A0A4V2B1K3-F1
#
_entry.id   AF-A0A4V2B1K3-F1
#
_cell.length_a   1.000
_cell.length_b   1.000
_cell.length_c   1.000
_cell.angle_alpha   90.00
_cell.angle_beta   90.00
_cell.angle_gamma   90.00
#
_symmetry.space_group_name_H-M   'P 1'
#
loop_
_entity.id
_entity.type
_entity.pdbx_description
1 polymer ?
#
loop_
_entity_poly.entity_id
_entity_poly.type
_entity_poly.pdbx_seq_one_letter_code
_entity_poly.pdbx_strand_id
1 'polypeptide(L)'
;MKDEKGNTFVFYERVTEERDGLPWTTEIFARRMVSSLKADKKEIPVLQLPRSKAGLARSWPAAQRAFGGALLEGPRPFKIGAYYFISFSAGDYTSDEYGIHLAWSTSLTGPYEPYLTPTADDLLNFGETLESETQRLTWGAARGSFFEANGKWWVLYHGIDENRPRLGAYIEDGLRDVYLAPVTIKPRSNRKAGSPPFEILLGH
;
A
#
# COMPACT_ATOMS: atom_id res chain seq x y z
N MET A 1 13.57 -5.83 -3.53
CA MET A 1 13.35 -7.26 -3.17
C MET A 1 14.07 -8.15 -4.17
N LYS A 2 14.48 -9.37 -3.80
CA LYS A 2 15.11 -10.33 -4.74
C LYS A 2 14.14 -11.43 -5.15
N ASP A 3 14.22 -11.89 -6.41
CA ASP A 3 13.54 -13.10 -6.86
C ASP A 3 14.30 -14.37 -6.45
N GLU A 4 13.76 -15.54 -6.79
CA GLU A 4 14.37 -16.85 -6.50
C GLU A 4 15.69 -17.08 -7.23
N LYS A 5 15.94 -16.33 -8.31
CA LYS A 5 17.19 -16.37 -9.09
C LYS A 5 18.21 -15.34 -8.59
N GLY A 6 17.89 -14.59 -7.52
CA GLY A 6 18.75 -13.56 -6.94
C GLY A 6 18.70 -12.20 -7.66
N ASN A 7 17.87 -12.02 -8.69
CA ASN A 7 17.69 -10.73 -9.35
C ASN A 7 17.04 -9.75 -8.40
N THR A 8 17.58 -8.55 -8.29
CA THR A 8 17.02 -7.49 -7.45
C THR A 8 16.00 -6.67 -8.24
N PHE A 9 14.89 -6.29 -7.60
CA PHE A 9 13.85 -5.44 -8.15
C PHE A 9 13.59 -4.23 -7.24
N VAL A 10 13.38 -3.08 -7.87
CA VAL A 10 12.83 -1.87 -7.24
C VAL A 10 11.36 -1.77 -7.60
N PHE A 11 10.55 -1.39 -6.61
CA PHE A 11 9.13 -1.09 -6.76
C PHE A 11 8.94 0.39 -6.52
N TYR A 12 8.11 1.03 -7.33
CA TYR A 12 7.92 2.48 -7.30
C TYR A 12 6.53 2.86 -7.83
N GLU A 13 6.01 3.98 -7.35
CA GLU A 13 4.89 4.67 -7.97
C GLU A 13 5.30 5.37 -9.27
N ARG A 14 4.44 5.27 -10.28
CA ARG A 14 4.62 5.97 -11.56
C ARG A 14 3.37 6.79 -11.85
N VAL A 15 3.57 8.02 -12.28
CA VAL A 15 2.52 8.83 -12.91
C VAL A 15 2.14 8.22 -14.26
N THR A 16 0.90 7.75 -14.37
CA THR A 16 0.34 7.13 -15.58
C THR A 16 -0.64 8.03 -16.32
N GLU A 17 -1.13 9.07 -15.66
CA GLU A 17 -1.91 10.14 -16.26
C GLU A 17 -1.52 11.49 -15.64
N GLU A 18 -1.32 12.49 -16.49
CA GLU A 18 -1.13 13.89 -16.10
C GLU A 18 -2.30 14.72 -16.63
N ARG A 19 -2.81 15.65 -15.82
CA ARG A 19 -3.82 16.65 -16.24
C ARG A 19 -3.45 17.99 -15.65
N ASP A 20 -3.47 19.04 -16.47
CA ASP A 20 -3.14 20.41 -16.06
C ASP A 20 -1.79 20.54 -15.33
N GLY A 21 -0.81 19.71 -15.71
CA GLY A 21 0.52 19.67 -15.08
C GLY A 21 0.58 18.98 -13.72
N LEU A 22 -0.51 18.37 -13.25
CA LEU A 22 -0.58 17.62 -12.01
C LEU A 22 -0.53 16.10 -12.27
N PRO A 23 0.08 15.32 -11.35
CA PRO A 23 0.06 13.86 -11.40
C PRO A 23 -1.35 13.35 -11.07
N TRP A 24 -2.18 13.26 -12.11
CA TRP A 24 -3.60 12.90 -12.00
C TRP A 24 -3.80 11.46 -11.55
N THR A 25 -3.01 10.52 -12.08
CA THR A 25 -3.07 9.12 -11.69
C THR A 25 -1.70 8.53 -11.47
N THR A 26 -1.53 7.79 -10.37
CA THR A 26 -0.36 6.94 -10.15
C THR A 26 -0.73 5.46 -10.03
N GLU A 27 0.16 4.61 -10.51
CA GLU A 27 0.05 3.14 -10.40
C GLU A 27 1.41 2.57 -9.95
N ILE A 28 1.41 1.31 -9.49
CA ILE A 28 2.62 0.66 -8.96
C ILE A 28 3.29 -0.14 -10.06
N PHE A 29 4.60 0.06 -10.21
CA PHE A 29 5.46 -0.65 -11.14
C PHE A 29 6.68 -1.25 -10.44
N ALA A 30 7.33 -2.16 -11.15
CA ALA A 30 8.63 -2.68 -10.80
C ALA A 30 9.60 -2.63 -11.98
N ARG A 31 10.88 -2.52 -11.65
CA ARG A 31 11.99 -2.73 -12.61
C ARG A 31 13.02 -3.64 -11.97
N ARG A 32 13.64 -4.49 -12.79
CA ARG A 32 14.84 -5.20 -12.38
C ARG A 32 15.98 -4.20 -12.21
N MET A 33 16.76 -4.33 -11.15
CA MET A 33 17.99 -3.59 -10.94
C MET A 33 19.14 -4.31 -11.65
N VAL A 34 19.87 -3.59 -12.51
CA VAL A 34 21.09 -4.10 -13.16
C VAL A 34 22.34 -3.81 -12.32
N SER A 35 22.25 -2.84 -11.42
CA SER A 35 23.21 -2.54 -10.36
C SER A 35 22.49 -1.91 -9.17
N SER A 36 23.19 -1.55 -8.10
CA SER A 36 22.59 -0.90 -6.92
C SER A 36 21.90 0.44 -7.22
N LEU A 37 22.31 1.14 -8.28
CA LEU A 37 21.85 2.50 -8.61
C LEU A 37 21.21 2.60 -10.00
N LYS A 38 21.10 1.48 -10.74
CA LYS A 38 20.57 1.49 -12.10
C LYS A 38 19.52 0.40 -12.28
N ALA A 39 18.33 0.83 -12.69
CA ALA A 39 17.26 -0.04 -13.12
C ALA A 39 17.38 -0.35 -14.63
N ASP A 40 16.87 -1.53 -15.01
CA ASP A 40 16.60 -1.90 -16.40
C ASP A 40 15.56 -0.95 -17.01
N LYS A 41 15.49 -0.87 -18.34
CA LYS A 41 14.51 -0.05 -19.05
C LYS A 41 13.12 -0.68 -19.04
N LYS A 42 13.04 -2.00 -18.96
CA LYS A 42 11.77 -2.72 -18.98
C LYS A 42 11.01 -2.49 -17.69
N GLU A 43 9.84 -1.90 -17.81
CA GLU A 43 8.87 -1.73 -16.72
C GLU A 43 7.92 -2.91 -16.64
N ILE A 44 7.57 -3.28 -15.43
CA ILE A 44 6.61 -4.33 -15.14
C ILE A 44 5.45 -3.69 -14.38
N PRO A 45 4.22 -3.69 -14.92
CA PRO A 45 3.05 -3.27 -14.15
C PRO A 45 2.82 -4.26 -13.01
N VAL A 46 2.69 -3.73 -11.80
CA VAL A 46 2.54 -4.53 -10.58
C VAL A 46 1.10 -4.47 -10.09
N LEU A 47 0.60 -3.26 -9.85
CA LEU A 47 -0.78 -3.00 -9.48
C LEU A 47 -1.27 -1.79 -10.26
N GLN A 48 -2.31 -2.01 -11.05
CA GLN A 48 -2.93 -1.00 -11.90
C GLN A 48 -4.38 -0.82 -11.49
N LEU A 49 -4.94 0.36 -11.72
CA LEU A 49 -6.33 0.61 -11.42
C LEU A 49 -7.22 -0.24 -12.33
N PRO A 50 -8.39 -0.70 -11.83
CA PRO A 50 -9.38 -1.34 -12.67
C PRO A 50 -9.71 -0.47 -13.89
N ARG A 51 -9.71 -1.03 -15.09
CA ARG A 51 -10.11 -0.31 -16.31
C ARG A 51 -11.44 -0.85 -16.80
N SER A 52 -12.35 0.05 -17.16
CA SER A 52 -13.58 -0.30 -17.87
C SER A 52 -13.27 -0.85 -19.27
N LYS A 53 -14.25 -1.50 -19.91
CA LYS A 53 -14.13 -1.94 -21.31
C LYS A 53 -13.85 -0.77 -22.29
N ALA A 54 -14.22 0.46 -21.92
CA ALA A 54 -13.92 1.67 -22.67
C ALA A 54 -12.51 2.24 -22.37
N GLY A 55 -11.71 1.55 -21.55
CA GLY A 55 -10.36 1.98 -21.17
C GLY A 55 -10.30 3.04 -20.07
N LEU A 56 -11.45 3.59 -19.65
CA LEU A 56 -11.49 4.53 -18.52
C LEU A 56 -11.11 3.82 -17.23
N ALA A 57 -10.08 4.33 -16.54
CA ALA A 57 -9.71 3.88 -15.21
C ALA A 57 -10.87 4.16 -14.25
N ARG A 58 -11.34 3.12 -13.57
CA ARG A 58 -12.23 3.22 -12.42
C ARG A 58 -11.34 3.14 -11.18
N SER A 59 -11.27 4.23 -10.44
CA SER A 59 -10.57 4.22 -9.16
C SER A 59 -11.36 3.43 -8.14
N TRP A 60 -10.65 2.70 -7.28
CA TRP A 60 -11.17 2.36 -5.96
C TRP A 60 -11.48 3.66 -5.19
N PRO A 61 -12.60 3.75 -4.45
CA PRO A 61 -12.91 4.93 -3.65
C PRO A 61 -11.74 5.39 -2.76
N ALA A 62 -11.08 4.47 -2.04
CA ALA A 62 -9.92 4.77 -1.20
C ALA A 62 -8.72 5.37 -1.97
N ALA A 63 -8.63 5.16 -3.29
CA ALA A 63 -7.56 5.71 -4.10
C ALA A 63 -7.89 7.09 -4.68
N GLN A 64 -9.13 7.59 -4.56
CA GLN A 64 -9.54 8.84 -5.19
C GLN A 64 -8.86 10.05 -4.56
N ARG A 65 -8.51 11.03 -5.41
CA ARG A 65 -7.93 12.30 -4.98
C ARG A 65 -9.01 13.37 -4.90
N ALA A 66 -8.86 14.34 -4.01
CA ALA A 66 -9.80 15.44 -3.80
C ALA A 66 -9.96 16.32 -5.06
N PHE A 67 -8.88 16.48 -5.84
CA PHE A 67 -8.91 17.21 -7.10
C PHE A 67 -9.26 16.31 -8.31
N GLY A 68 -9.54 15.03 -8.08
CA GLY A 68 -9.84 14.01 -9.07
C GLY A 68 -8.62 13.18 -9.48
N GLY A 69 -8.90 12.03 -10.10
CA GLY A 69 -7.90 11.02 -10.42
C GLY A 69 -7.69 10.04 -9.27
N ALA A 70 -6.50 9.43 -9.21
CA ALA A 70 -6.23 8.38 -8.24
C ALA A 70 -4.75 8.31 -7.82
N LEU A 71 -4.50 8.00 -6.54
CA LEU A 71 -3.16 7.88 -5.98
C LEU A 71 -2.99 6.47 -5.41
N LEU A 72 -1.99 5.75 -5.93
CA LEU A 72 -1.36 4.58 -5.33
C LEU A 72 0.12 4.89 -5.14
N GLU A 73 0.64 4.75 -3.93
CA GLU A 73 2.01 5.19 -3.63
C GLU A 73 2.74 4.39 -2.56
N GLY A 74 4.07 4.50 -2.56
CA GLY A 74 4.92 3.94 -1.53
C GLY A 74 4.91 2.42 -1.44
N PRO A 75 5.09 1.69 -2.56
CA PRO A 75 5.12 0.25 -2.53
C PRO A 75 6.28 -0.27 -1.65
N ARG A 76 5.94 -1.06 -0.64
CA ARG A 76 6.87 -1.78 0.24
C ARG A 76 6.66 -3.28 0.08
N PRO A 77 7.48 -3.95 -0.75
CA PRO A 77 7.34 -5.38 -0.97
C PRO A 77 7.88 -6.20 0.21
N PHE A 78 7.17 -7.27 0.57
CA PHE A 78 7.60 -8.25 1.59
C PHE A 78 7.15 -9.68 1.19
N LYS A 79 7.64 -10.71 1.89
CA LYS A 79 7.34 -12.12 1.59
C LYS A 79 6.77 -12.84 2.81
N ILE A 80 5.71 -13.63 2.62
CA ILE A 80 5.20 -14.55 3.63
C ILE A 80 5.12 -15.94 2.98
N GLY A 81 5.95 -16.87 3.42
CA GLY A 81 6.04 -18.20 2.82
C GLY A 81 6.33 -18.13 1.32
N ALA A 82 5.46 -18.71 0.49
CA ALA A 82 5.58 -18.69 -0.98
C ALA A 82 4.96 -17.46 -1.65
N TYR A 83 4.34 -16.55 -0.89
CA TYR A 83 3.59 -15.41 -1.41
C TYR A 83 4.36 -14.12 -1.26
N TYR A 84 4.27 -13.28 -2.30
CA TYR A 84 4.79 -11.94 -2.36
C TYR A 84 3.67 -10.95 -2.05
N PHE A 85 3.96 -9.98 -1.21
CA PHE A 85 3.04 -8.91 -0.82
C PHE A 85 3.64 -7.57 -1.16
N ILE A 86 2.78 -6.59 -1.41
CA ILE A 86 3.15 -5.18 -1.47
C ILE A 86 2.19 -4.43 -0.58
N SER A 87 2.75 -3.77 0.41
CA SER A 87 2.05 -2.71 1.13
C SER A 87 2.17 -1.40 0.35
N PHE A 88 1.10 -0.62 0.30
CA PHE A 88 1.06 0.68 -0.36
C PHE A 88 0.03 1.58 0.33
N SER A 89 0.07 2.87 0.04
CA SER A 89 -0.97 3.82 0.45
C SER A 89 -1.77 4.28 -0.75
N ALA A 90 -3.01 4.67 -0.49
CA ALA A 90 -3.93 5.16 -1.50
C ALA A 90 -4.65 6.42 -0.99
N GLY A 91 -5.10 7.28 -1.89
CA GLY A 91 -5.78 8.54 -1.52
C GLY A 91 -4.82 9.65 -1.13
N ASP A 92 -5.35 10.85 -0.89
CA ASP A 92 -4.54 12.02 -0.53
C ASP A 92 -4.14 11.98 0.95
N TYR A 93 -2.88 12.31 1.26
CA TYR A 93 -2.35 12.18 2.63
C TYR A 93 -3.08 12.98 3.72
N THR A 94 -3.88 13.97 3.33
CA THR A 94 -4.70 14.82 4.22
C THR A 94 -6.12 14.29 4.42
N SER A 95 -6.43 13.11 3.89
CA SER A 95 -7.76 12.52 3.92
C SER A 95 -7.82 11.30 4.84
N ASP A 96 -9.02 11.00 5.36
CA ASP A 96 -9.24 9.86 6.25
C ASP A 96 -9.10 8.52 5.50
N GLU A 97 -9.15 8.56 4.17
CA GLU A 97 -8.95 7.41 3.30
C GLU A 97 -7.47 7.03 3.13
N TYR A 98 -6.53 7.89 3.54
CA TYR A 98 -5.09 7.62 3.42
C TYR A 98 -4.62 6.57 4.41
N GLY A 99 -4.44 5.34 3.91
CA GLY A 99 -4.21 4.18 4.75
C GLY A 99 -3.08 3.24 4.31
N ILE A 100 -3.05 2.07 4.95
CA ILE A 100 -2.22 0.93 4.55
C ILE A 100 -3.11 -0.05 3.80
N HIS A 101 -2.75 -0.35 2.56
CA HIS A 101 -3.41 -1.35 1.73
C HIS A 101 -2.42 -2.41 1.30
N LEU A 102 -2.92 -3.61 1.01
CA LEU A 102 -2.10 -4.74 0.61
C LEU A 102 -2.53 -5.29 -0.75
N ALA A 103 -1.58 -5.76 -1.53
CA ALA A 103 -1.80 -6.63 -2.67
C ALA A 103 -0.86 -7.84 -2.60
N TRP A 104 -1.24 -8.97 -3.20
CA TRP A 104 -0.49 -10.22 -3.10
C TRP A 104 -0.34 -10.93 -4.45
N SER A 105 0.70 -11.75 -4.57
CA SER A 105 0.95 -12.59 -5.74
C SER A 105 1.75 -13.84 -5.35
N THR A 106 1.70 -14.87 -6.18
CA THR A 106 2.65 -16.00 -6.12
C THR A 106 3.93 -15.73 -6.90
N SER A 107 4.04 -14.59 -7.58
CA SER A 107 5.18 -14.16 -8.38
C SER A 107 5.64 -12.77 -7.93
N LEU A 108 6.95 -12.57 -7.77
CA LEU A 108 7.51 -11.27 -7.37
C LEU A 108 7.10 -10.13 -8.32
N THR A 109 6.92 -10.45 -9.60
CA THR A 109 6.60 -9.45 -10.62
C THR A 109 5.12 -9.47 -10.99
N GLY A 110 4.28 -10.09 -10.17
CA GLY A 110 2.85 -10.14 -10.36
C GLY A 110 2.36 -11.19 -11.38
N PRO A 111 1.08 -11.11 -11.79
CA PRO A 111 0.13 -10.05 -11.41
C PRO A 111 -0.18 -10.04 -9.91
N TYR A 112 -0.39 -8.86 -9.34
CA TYR A 112 -0.82 -8.71 -7.94
C TYR A 112 -2.34 -8.55 -7.86
N GLU A 113 -2.95 -9.22 -6.90
CA GLU A 113 -4.36 -9.12 -6.54
C GLU A 113 -4.49 -8.27 -5.27
N PRO A 114 -5.28 -7.18 -5.27
CA PRO A 114 -5.47 -6.34 -4.09
C PRO A 114 -6.29 -7.07 -3.01
N TYR A 115 -6.05 -6.73 -1.76
CA TYR A 115 -7.00 -6.99 -0.68
C TYR A 115 -8.14 -6.00 -0.80
N LEU A 116 -9.35 -6.53 -0.96
CA LEU A 116 -10.57 -5.74 -1.10
C LEU A 116 -11.44 -5.85 0.15
N THR A 117 -12.35 -4.89 0.31
CA THR A 117 -13.46 -4.93 1.27
C THR A 117 -14.33 -6.18 1.05
N PRO A 118 -15.16 -6.58 2.04
CA PRO A 118 -16.07 -7.73 1.88
C PRO A 118 -17.02 -7.61 0.69
N THR A 119 -17.39 -6.39 0.31
CA THR A 119 -18.22 -6.03 -0.86
C THR A 119 -17.44 -6.03 -2.18
N ALA A 120 -16.11 -6.13 -2.13
CA ALA A 120 -15.20 -6.12 -3.27
C ALA A 120 -15.29 -4.86 -4.16
N ASP A 121 -15.75 -3.74 -3.61
CA ASP A 121 -15.92 -2.47 -4.28
C ASP A 121 -14.78 -1.47 -4.00
N ASP A 122 -13.98 -1.71 -2.95
CA ASP A 122 -12.88 -0.84 -2.53
C ASP A 122 -11.69 -1.64 -1.98
N LEU A 123 -10.56 -0.96 -1.78
CA LEU A 123 -9.38 -1.48 -1.10
C LEU A 123 -9.66 -1.63 0.40
N LEU A 124 -9.21 -2.75 0.98
CA LEU A 124 -9.22 -2.90 2.43
C LEU A 124 -8.17 -1.96 3.05
N ASN A 125 -8.57 -1.08 3.97
CA ASN A 125 -7.66 -0.25 4.76
C ASN A 125 -7.27 -0.98 6.05
N PHE A 126 -6.03 -1.44 6.13
CA PHE A 126 -5.48 -2.06 7.33
C PHE A 126 -5.10 -1.04 8.41
N GLY A 127 -4.92 0.25 8.05
CA GLY A 127 -4.60 1.32 8.98
C GLY A 127 -5.73 1.64 9.96
N GLU A 128 -6.98 1.44 9.54
CA GLU A 128 -8.19 1.73 10.33
C GLU A 128 -8.22 0.97 11.67
N THR A 129 -7.69 -0.27 11.72
CA THR A 129 -7.63 -1.04 12.98
C THR A 129 -6.62 -0.46 13.96
N LEU A 130 -5.57 0.22 13.48
CA LEU A 130 -4.55 0.85 14.32
C LEU A 130 -5.06 2.16 14.93
N GLU A 131 -5.82 2.91 14.14
CA GLU A 131 -6.44 4.19 14.53
C GLU A 131 -7.45 4.01 15.66
N SER A 132 -8.33 3.00 15.52
CA SER A 132 -9.44 2.77 16.45
C SER A 132 -9.03 2.13 17.78
N GLU A 133 -8.00 1.28 17.80
CA GLU A 133 -7.70 0.45 18.97
C GLU A 133 -6.51 0.90 19.80
N THR A 134 -5.52 1.59 19.21
CA THR A 134 -4.20 1.68 19.86
C THR A 134 -3.56 3.06 19.88
N GLN A 135 -3.80 3.93 18.88
CA GLN A 135 -2.91 5.08 18.69
C GLN A 135 -3.56 6.44 18.45
N ARG A 136 -4.90 6.56 18.45
CA ARG A 136 -5.57 7.89 18.51
C ARG A 136 -4.98 8.84 17.46
N LEU A 137 -4.98 8.41 16.20
CA LEU A 137 -4.37 9.14 15.09
C LEU A 137 -5.43 9.99 14.39
N THR A 138 -5.13 11.25 14.07
CA THR A 138 -6.07 12.12 13.34
C THR A 138 -6.13 11.86 11.85
N TRP A 139 -5.01 11.46 11.25
CA TRP A 139 -4.90 11.09 9.83
C TRP A 139 -4.11 9.80 9.70
N GLY A 140 -4.55 8.97 8.77
CA GLY A 140 -4.42 7.53 8.90
C GLY A 140 -3.01 6.95 8.92
N ALA A 141 -2.92 5.72 9.42
CA ALA A 141 -1.69 4.93 9.40
C ALA A 141 -1.34 4.56 7.95
N ALA A 142 -0.16 4.98 7.48
CA ALA A 142 0.20 4.90 6.06
C ALA A 142 1.69 4.55 5.78
N ARG A 143 2.00 4.27 4.51
CA ARG A 143 3.31 3.83 3.99
C ARG A 143 3.89 2.65 4.79
N GLY A 144 3.05 1.70 5.16
CA GLY A 144 3.40 0.58 6.04
C GLY A 144 4.52 -0.30 5.48
N SER A 145 5.53 -0.57 6.29
CA SER A 145 6.65 -1.45 6.00
C SER A 145 6.59 -2.66 6.93
N PHE A 146 6.21 -3.81 6.36
CA PHE A 146 6.08 -5.07 7.09
C PHE A 146 7.41 -5.82 7.14
N PHE A 147 7.75 -6.36 8.31
CA PHE A 147 8.96 -7.16 8.49
C PHE A 147 8.81 -8.13 9.66
N GLU A 148 9.63 -9.18 9.63
CA GLU A 148 9.77 -10.13 10.74
C GLU A 148 11.01 -9.80 11.57
N ALA A 149 10.85 -9.77 12.88
CA ALA A 149 11.94 -9.64 13.84
C ALA A 149 11.66 -10.51 15.06
N ASN A 150 12.64 -11.34 15.45
CA ASN A 150 12.54 -12.26 16.59
C ASN A 150 11.33 -13.21 16.53
N GLY A 151 11.03 -13.74 15.32
CA GLY A 151 9.90 -14.65 15.10
C GLY A 151 8.51 -14.00 15.20
N LYS A 152 8.44 -12.67 15.21
CA LYS A 152 7.20 -11.89 15.25
C LYS A 152 7.14 -10.94 14.07
N TRP A 153 5.94 -10.74 13.55
CA TRP A 153 5.69 -9.77 12.50
C TRP A 153 5.36 -8.40 13.08
N TRP A 154 5.85 -7.37 12.38
CA TRP A 154 5.68 -5.97 12.74
C TRP A 154 5.37 -5.15 11.48
N VAL A 155 4.71 -4.01 11.69
CA VAL A 155 4.55 -2.97 10.69
C VAL A 155 5.08 -1.65 11.24
N LEU A 156 6.02 -1.06 10.52
CA LEU A 156 6.48 0.32 10.73
C LEU A 156 5.70 1.23 9.79
N TYR A 157 5.14 2.32 10.28
CA TYR A 157 4.32 3.22 9.49
C TYR A 157 4.44 4.65 10.01
N HIS A 158 3.90 5.61 9.27
CA HIS A 158 3.73 6.95 9.78
C HIS A 158 2.24 7.28 10.01
N GLY A 159 1.99 8.23 10.88
CA GLY A 159 0.66 8.76 11.18
C GLY A 159 0.76 10.12 11.88
N ILE A 160 -0.38 10.72 12.22
CA ILE A 160 -0.43 11.97 12.98
C ILE A 160 -1.17 11.74 14.30
N ASP A 161 -0.50 11.99 15.42
CA ASP A 161 -1.07 11.89 16.76
C ASP A 161 -2.18 12.95 16.98
N GLU A 162 -3.37 12.53 17.41
CA GLU A 162 -4.49 13.44 17.70
C GLU A 162 -4.18 14.41 18.86
N ASN A 163 -3.28 14.02 19.77
CA ASN A 163 -2.95 14.79 20.97
C ASN A 163 -1.90 15.85 20.70
N ARG A 164 -1.34 15.93 19.49
CA ARG A 164 -0.42 17.02 19.15
C ARG A 164 -1.18 18.34 19.11
N PRO A 165 -0.63 19.41 19.70
CA PRO A 165 -1.21 20.74 19.57
C PRO A 165 -1.32 21.08 18.07
N ARG A 166 -2.55 21.32 17.60
CA ARG A 166 -2.78 21.90 16.28
C ARG A 166 -2.20 23.31 16.30
N LEU A 167 -0.96 23.47 15.84
CA LEU A 167 -0.28 24.75 15.75
C LEU A 167 -0.86 25.56 14.57
N GLY A 168 -2.11 26.01 14.70
CA GLY A 168 -2.81 26.85 13.72
C GLY A 168 -3.77 26.12 12.79
N ALA A 169 -4.46 26.90 11.95
CA ALA A 169 -5.40 26.42 10.93
C ALA A 169 -4.71 25.77 9.71
N TYR A 170 -3.38 25.86 9.67
CA TYR A 170 -2.53 25.07 8.81
C TYR A 170 -1.92 24.01 9.70
N ILE A 171 -2.36 22.77 9.52
CA ILE A 171 -1.55 21.64 9.98
C ILE A 171 -0.22 21.82 9.25
N GLU A 172 0.88 21.88 9.98
CA GLU A 172 2.19 21.71 9.36
C GLU A 172 2.19 20.30 8.77
N ASP A 173 1.68 20.17 7.53
CA ASP A 173 1.28 18.97 6.77
C ASP A 173 2.35 17.87 6.64
N GLY A 174 3.53 18.11 7.20
CA GLY A 174 4.67 17.20 7.23
C GLY A 174 5.00 16.59 8.59
N LEU A 175 4.37 17.01 9.70
CA LEU A 175 4.69 16.47 11.03
C LEU A 175 4.03 15.10 11.26
N ARG A 176 4.63 14.07 10.67
CA ARG A 176 4.24 12.67 10.86
C ARG A 176 5.21 11.98 11.79
N ASP A 177 4.68 11.31 12.79
CA ASP A 177 5.47 10.45 13.67
C ASP A 177 5.61 9.05 13.07
N VAL A 178 6.60 8.31 13.55
CA VAL A 178 6.86 6.94 13.14
C VAL A 178 6.40 6.01 14.25
N TYR A 179 5.55 5.06 13.88
CA TYR A 179 4.94 4.12 14.78
C TYR A 179 5.29 2.69 14.39
N LEU A 180 5.21 1.81 15.38
CA LEU A 180 5.45 0.38 15.24
C LEU A 180 4.31 -0.37 15.89
N ALA A 181 3.69 -1.30 15.16
CA ALA A 181 2.63 -2.16 15.69
C ALA A 181 2.93 -3.65 15.41
N PRO A 182 2.53 -4.55 16.32
CA PRO A 182 2.59 -5.98 16.07
C PRO A 182 1.61 -6.38 14.97
N VAL A 183 1.95 -7.44 14.24
CA VAL A 183 1.12 -7.99 13.16
C VAL A 183 0.89 -9.47 13.41
N THR A 184 -0.38 -9.87 13.37
CA THR A 184 -0.77 -11.29 13.42
C THR A 184 -1.08 -11.77 12.01
N ILE A 185 -0.44 -12.87 11.61
CA ILE A 185 -0.62 -13.47 10.28
C ILE A 185 -1.09 -14.91 10.44
N LYS A 186 -2.26 -15.21 9.89
CA LYS A 186 -2.89 -16.55 9.98
C LYS A 186 -3.21 -17.07 8.57
N PRO A 187 -2.85 -18.33 8.24
CA PRO A 187 -3.33 -18.96 7.01
C PRO A 187 -4.87 -19.01 7.01
N ARG A 188 -5.51 -18.71 5.88
CA ARG A 188 -6.96 -18.87 5.75
C ARG A 188 -7.29 -20.36 5.53
N SER A 189 -8.04 -20.96 6.46
CA SER A 189 -8.41 -22.38 6.44
C SER A 189 -9.34 -22.77 5.28
N ASN A 190 -10.24 -21.87 4.85
CA ASN A 190 -11.23 -22.11 3.78
C ASN A 190 -11.04 -21.13 2.61
N ARG A 191 -9.85 -21.14 2.01
CA ARG A 191 -9.49 -20.23 0.93
C ARG A 191 -10.24 -20.58 -0.37
N LYS A 192 -10.97 -19.62 -0.94
CA LYS A 192 -11.49 -19.72 -2.32
C LYS A 192 -10.35 -19.38 -3.31
N ALA A 193 -10.36 -19.97 -4.50
CA ALA A 193 -9.43 -19.56 -5.56
C ALA A 193 -9.58 -18.05 -5.81
N GLY A 194 -8.46 -17.32 -5.91
CA GLY A 194 -8.45 -15.86 -6.05
C GLY A 194 -8.75 -15.09 -4.76
N SER A 195 -8.90 -15.75 -3.61
CA SER A 195 -8.94 -15.04 -2.31
C SER A 195 -7.52 -14.90 -1.74
N PRO A 196 -7.29 -13.91 -0.87
CA PRO A 196 -5.99 -13.76 -0.24
C PRO A 196 -5.58 -15.00 0.57
N PRO A 197 -4.27 -15.32 0.62
CA PRO A 197 -3.78 -16.55 1.27
C PRO A 197 -3.72 -16.44 2.80
N PHE A 198 -3.60 -15.23 3.34
CA PHE A 198 -3.51 -14.97 4.77
C PHE A 198 -4.56 -13.95 5.22
N GLU A 199 -5.03 -14.15 6.45
CA GLU A 199 -5.61 -13.09 7.27
C GLU A 199 -4.46 -12.36 7.96
N ILE A 200 -4.45 -11.04 7.82
CA ILE A 200 -3.44 -10.15 8.40
C ILE A 200 -4.19 -9.17 9.29
N LEU A 201 -3.81 -9.11 10.56
CA LEU A 201 -4.41 -8.25 11.56
C LEU A 201 -3.32 -7.35 12.12
N LEU A 202 -3.55 -6.04 12.13
CA LEU A 202 -2.64 -5.06 12.75
C LEU A 202 -3.23 -4.68 14.10
N GLY A 203 -2.44 -4.78 15.18
CA GLY A 203 -2.94 -4.54 16.53
C GLY A 203 -2.75 -5.76 17.45
N HIS A 204 -3.23 -5.61 18.69
CA HIS A 204 -3.02 -6.55 19.80
C HIS A 204 -4.01 -7.72 19.81
#